data_AF-A0A6S7KT83-F1
#
_entry.id   AF-A0A6S7KT83-F1
#
_cell.length_a   1.000
_cell.length_b   1.000
_cell.length_c   1.000
_cell.angle_alpha   90.00
_cell.angle_beta   90.00
_cell.angle_gamma   90.00
#
_symmetry.space_group_name_H-M   'P 1'
#
loop_
_entity.id
_entity.type
_entity.pdbx_description
1 polymer ?
#
loop_
_entity_poly.entity_id
_entity_poly.type
_entity_poly.pdbx_seq_one_letter_code
_entity_poly.pdbx_strand_id
1 'polypeptide(L)'
;MTSYGNFRNGVIWASDKCLGSCPVTYNGQYKTTTGFEQHSCSSDIQNNSHIGFWCDWLHGDGAVMMIGGGGNDCKRADHGIGITGQNEAKFGGRANYFDFGKNAVATPQKTYSLNLW
;
A
#
# COMPACT_ATOMS: atom_id res chain seq x y z
N MET A 1 16.34 12.53 -6.59
CA MET A 1 15.75 11.67 -7.63
C MET A 1 14.25 11.54 -7.34
N THR A 2 13.39 12.08 -8.19
CA THR A 2 11.92 11.96 -8.12
C THR A 2 11.45 10.95 -9.17
N SER A 3 11.97 9.72 -9.14
CA SER A 3 11.71 8.73 -10.21
C SER A 3 10.22 8.53 -10.49
N TYR A 4 9.37 8.74 -9.49
CA TYR A 4 7.90 8.72 -9.62
C TYR A 4 7.22 10.08 -9.47
N GLY A 5 7.87 11.07 -8.83
CA GLY A 5 7.30 12.41 -8.64
C GLY A 5 7.59 13.02 -7.26
N ASN A 6 6.95 14.15 -6.97
CA ASN A 6 6.94 14.80 -5.66
C ASN A 6 5.49 14.87 -5.14
N PHE A 7 5.14 13.98 -4.22
CA PHE A 7 3.77 13.80 -3.72
C PHE A 7 3.49 14.49 -2.38
N ARG A 8 4.25 15.55 -2.07
CA ARG A 8 4.00 16.38 -0.88
C ARG A 8 2.79 17.28 -1.09
N ASN A 9 2.23 17.80 0.00
CA ASN A 9 1.19 18.83 -0.02
C ASN A 9 -0.10 18.44 -0.76
N GLY A 10 -0.61 17.21 -0.54
CA GLY A 10 -1.90 16.78 -1.10
C GLY A 10 -1.86 16.39 -2.58
N VAL A 11 -0.68 16.26 -3.18
CA VAL A 11 -0.55 15.80 -4.56
C VAL A 11 -0.84 14.30 -4.63
N ILE A 12 -1.74 13.92 -5.55
CA ILE A 12 -2.12 12.53 -5.81
C ILE A 12 -1.01 11.81 -6.57
N TRP A 13 -0.64 10.60 -6.16
CA TRP A 13 0.43 9.85 -6.81
C TRP A 13 -0.01 8.93 -7.94
N ALA A 14 -1.12 8.22 -7.79
CA ALA A 14 -1.59 7.27 -8.78
C ALA A 14 -3.13 7.27 -8.89
N SER A 15 -3.62 6.60 -9.93
CA SER A 15 -5.03 6.33 -10.17
C SER A 15 -5.13 4.92 -10.74
N ASP A 16 -5.75 4.00 -9.99
CA ASP A 16 -5.97 2.60 -10.38
C ASP A 16 -4.71 1.86 -10.87
N LYS A 17 -3.57 2.08 -10.20
CA LYS A 17 -2.28 1.44 -10.55
C LYS A 17 -1.26 1.57 -9.42
N CYS A 18 -0.20 0.76 -9.52
CA CYS A 18 1.08 1.05 -8.89
C CYS A 18 2.02 1.73 -9.90
N LEU A 19 2.78 2.75 -9.48
CA LEU A 19 3.77 3.40 -10.36
C LEU A 19 5.05 2.57 -10.51
N GLY A 20 5.36 1.73 -9.54
CA GLY A 20 6.49 0.81 -9.59
C GLY A 20 6.15 -0.53 -8.97
N SER A 21 6.97 -1.53 -9.26
CA SER A 21 6.86 -2.86 -8.66
C SER A 21 8.22 -3.56 -8.64
N CYS A 22 8.44 -4.45 -7.67
CA CYS A 22 9.57 -5.38 -7.68
C CYS A 22 9.11 -6.79 -7.28
N PRO A 23 9.75 -7.86 -7.80
CA PRO A 23 9.50 -9.22 -7.32
C PRO A 23 9.81 -9.36 -5.83
N VAL A 24 9.06 -10.22 -5.12
CA VAL A 24 9.23 -10.41 -3.68
C VAL A 24 9.25 -11.88 -3.28
N THR A 25 10.02 -12.18 -2.24
CA THR A 25 9.93 -13.43 -1.51
C THR A 25 9.72 -13.12 -0.04
N TYR A 26 8.60 -13.59 0.52
CA TYR A 26 8.29 -13.39 1.93
C TYR A 26 8.97 -14.45 2.80
N ASN A 27 9.54 -14.02 3.91
CA ASN A 27 10.13 -14.91 4.91
C ASN A 27 9.70 -14.48 6.33
N GLY A 28 9.98 -15.32 7.33
CA GLY A 28 9.61 -15.08 8.72
C GLY A 28 8.10 -15.20 8.97
N GLN A 29 7.58 -14.38 9.87
CA GLN A 29 6.20 -14.46 10.36
C GLN A 29 5.20 -13.63 9.53
N TYR A 30 5.48 -13.37 8.26
CA TYR A 30 4.68 -12.47 7.40
C TYR A 30 3.18 -12.79 7.41
N LYS A 31 2.79 -14.08 7.46
CA LYS A 31 1.39 -14.52 7.48
C LYS A 31 0.59 -14.00 8.68
N THR A 32 1.28 -13.69 9.78
CA THR A 32 0.68 -13.16 11.02
C THR A 32 1.03 -11.69 11.26
N THR A 33 1.80 -11.08 10.38
CA THR A 33 2.19 -9.68 10.46
C THR A 33 1.05 -8.81 9.93
N THR A 34 0.59 -7.83 10.71
CA THR A 34 -0.38 -6.85 10.23
C THR A 34 0.17 -6.13 9.00
N GLY A 35 -0.66 -5.72 8.04
CA GLY A 35 -0.24 -5.12 6.78
C GLY A 35 0.19 -6.12 5.71
N PHE A 36 0.29 -7.41 6.04
CA PHE A 36 0.58 -8.48 5.08
C PHE A 36 -0.66 -9.32 4.76
N GLU A 37 -1.86 -8.94 5.21
CA GLU A 37 -3.08 -9.73 5.02
C GLU A 37 -3.47 -9.93 3.55
N GLN A 38 -2.89 -9.17 2.62
CA GLN A 38 -3.08 -9.35 1.18
C GLN A 38 -1.91 -10.06 0.49
N HIS A 39 -0.95 -10.61 1.26
CA HIS A 39 0.27 -11.25 0.72
C HIS A 39 0.00 -12.37 -0.29
N SER A 40 -1.18 -13.01 -0.26
CA SER A 40 -1.55 -14.10 -1.17
C SER A 40 -2.50 -13.67 -2.29
N CYS A 41 -3.01 -12.44 -2.23
CA CYS A 41 -3.98 -11.95 -3.19
C CYS A 41 -3.31 -11.46 -4.48
N SER A 42 -3.98 -11.65 -5.62
CA SER A 42 -3.57 -11.12 -6.91
C SER A 42 -4.78 -10.58 -7.65
N SER A 43 -4.67 -9.36 -8.21
CA SER A 43 -5.75 -8.71 -8.97
C SER A 43 -5.14 -7.65 -9.92
N ASP A 44 -5.93 -6.64 -10.27
CA ASP A 44 -5.75 -5.80 -11.45
C ASP A 44 -4.51 -4.91 -11.39
N ILE A 45 -4.22 -4.30 -10.23
CA ILE A 45 -3.11 -3.34 -10.14
C ILE A 45 -1.78 -4.00 -9.84
N GLN A 46 -1.78 -5.22 -9.29
CA GLN A 46 -0.58 -5.91 -8.81
C GLN A 46 -0.91 -7.34 -8.27
N ASN A 47 0.09 -8.23 -8.17
CA ASN A 47 -0.07 -9.63 -7.77
C ASN A 47 0.81 -10.09 -6.59
N ASN A 48 0.46 -11.21 -5.94
CA ASN A 48 1.13 -11.70 -4.73
C ASN A 48 2.65 -11.96 -4.84
N SER A 49 3.21 -12.04 -6.04
CA SER A 49 4.64 -12.29 -6.28
C SER A 49 5.48 -11.01 -6.35
N HIS A 50 4.87 -9.86 -6.08
CA HIS A 50 5.51 -8.55 -6.16
C HIS A 50 5.19 -7.67 -4.93
N ILE A 51 5.99 -6.63 -4.73
CA ILE A 51 5.65 -5.45 -3.93
C ILE A 51 5.35 -4.30 -4.90
N GLY A 52 4.24 -3.59 -4.68
CA GLY A 52 3.87 -2.41 -5.44
C GLY A 52 4.35 -1.12 -4.76
N PHE A 53 4.67 -0.10 -5.55
CA PHE A 53 5.07 1.22 -5.06
C PHE A 53 4.15 2.31 -5.61
N TRP A 54 3.77 3.25 -4.74
CA TRP A 54 2.85 4.34 -5.07
C TRP A 54 1.57 3.80 -5.72
N CYS A 55 0.89 2.92 -4.99
CA CYS A 55 -0.31 2.24 -5.45
C CYS A 55 -1.56 3.02 -5.09
N ASP A 56 -2.55 2.92 -5.95
CA ASP A 56 -3.89 3.44 -5.79
C ASP A 56 -4.90 2.45 -6.35
N TRP A 57 -6.06 2.36 -5.72
CA TRP A 57 -7.20 1.62 -6.27
C TRP A 57 -8.53 2.32 -5.94
N LEU A 58 -9.28 2.62 -7.01
CA LEU A 58 -10.57 3.28 -7.05
C LEU A 58 -10.60 4.61 -6.29
N HIS A 59 -11.80 5.10 -5.96
CA HIS A 59 -12.04 6.29 -5.12
C HIS A 59 -11.67 6.08 -3.65
N GLY A 60 -10.47 5.58 -3.34
CA GLY A 60 -10.18 5.08 -2.01
C GLY A 60 -8.86 5.46 -1.44
N ASP A 61 -7.89 4.68 -1.82
CA ASP A 61 -7.08 4.08 -0.77
C ASP A 61 -5.78 3.73 -1.46
N GLY A 62 -4.68 4.17 -0.87
CA GLY A 62 -3.38 4.05 -1.50
C GLY A 62 -2.29 3.71 -0.49
N ALA A 63 -1.20 3.16 -1.03
CA ALA A 63 -0.02 2.80 -0.26
C ALA A 63 1.23 3.26 -1.00
N VAL A 64 2.20 3.78 -0.25
CA VAL A 64 3.54 4.06 -0.78
C VAL A 64 4.24 2.74 -1.11
N MET A 65 4.07 1.71 -0.28
CA MET A 65 4.52 0.34 -0.54
C MET A 65 3.38 -0.62 -0.21
N MET A 66 2.80 -1.24 -1.23
CA MET A 66 1.71 -2.19 -1.12
C MET A 66 2.24 -3.62 -1.08
N ILE A 67 1.81 -4.41 -0.09
CA ILE A 67 2.25 -5.78 0.11
C ILE A 67 1.18 -6.77 -0.39
N GLY A 68 1.52 -7.53 -1.43
CA GLY A 68 0.55 -8.42 -2.10
C GLY A 68 -0.37 -7.66 -3.04
N GLY A 69 -1.50 -8.26 -3.43
CA GLY A 69 -2.38 -7.76 -4.49
C GLY A 69 -3.31 -6.62 -4.09
N GLY A 70 -3.77 -5.87 -5.08
CA GLY A 70 -4.86 -4.89 -4.99
C GLY A 70 -5.68 -4.92 -6.29
N GLY A 71 -6.96 -4.60 -6.23
CA GLY A 71 -7.86 -4.70 -7.39
C GLY A 71 -9.26 -5.20 -7.01
N ASN A 72 -10.07 -5.60 -8.00
CA ASN A 72 -11.42 -6.13 -7.81
C ASN A 72 -11.47 -7.42 -6.98
N ASP A 73 -10.52 -8.32 -7.19
CA ASP A 73 -10.42 -9.62 -6.52
C ASP A 73 -9.63 -9.54 -5.19
N CYS A 74 -9.07 -8.36 -4.90
CA CYS A 74 -8.34 -8.08 -3.66
C CYS A 74 -9.05 -7.01 -2.83
N LYS A 75 -8.51 -6.73 -1.65
CA LYS A 75 -8.85 -5.50 -0.94
C LYS A 75 -8.35 -4.28 -1.73
N ARG A 76 -8.70 -3.09 -1.23
CA ARG A 76 -8.22 -1.79 -1.73
C ARG A 76 -6.69 -1.68 -1.60
N ALA A 77 -6.09 -0.57 -2.04
CA ALA A 77 -4.63 -0.41 -2.05
C ALA A 77 -4.05 0.25 -0.78
N ASP A 78 -4.76 0.28 0.34
CA ASP A 78 -4.38 0.90 1.62
C ASP A 78 -3.76 -0.08 2.64
N HIS A 79 -3.02 -1.08 2.18
CA HIS A 79 -2.29 -2.01 3.06
C HIS A 79 -0.80 -2.00 2.76
N GLY A 80 0.01 -2.25 3.78
CA GLY A 80 1.46 -2.18 3.73
C GLY A 80 2.01 -0.93 4.43
N ILE A 81 2.91 -0.20 3.78
CA ILE A 81 3.63 0.95 4.36
C ILE A 81 3.17 2.26 3.71
N GLY A 82 2.98 3.29 4.54
CA GLY A 82 2.56 4.62 4.12
C GLY A 82 1.19 4.55 3.44
N ILE A 83 0.18 4.19 4.22
CA ILE A 83 -1.18 3.94 3.74
C ILE A 83 -2.07 5.15 3.98
N THR A 84 -3.03 5.37 3.09
CA THR A 84 -3.95 6.51 3.15
C THR A 84 -5.36 6.09 2.75
N GLY A 85 -6.36 6.67 3.42
CA GLY A 85 -7.78 6.44 3.14
C GLY A 85 -8.50 7.71 2.69
N GLN A 86 -7.81 8.57 1.93
CA GLN A 86 -8.29 9.92 1.56
C GLN A 86 -9.30 9.92 0.41
N ASN A 87 -9.84 8.77 0.04
CA ASN A 87 -10.53 8.53 -1.24
C ASN A 87 -9.69 8.85 -2.47
N GLU A 88 -8.39 9.04 -2.28
CA GLU A 88 -7.36 9.37 -3.26
C GLU A 88 -6.00 8.97 -2.68
N ALA A 89 -5.11 8.49 -3.53
CA ALA A 89 -3.70 8.24 -3.24
C ALA A 89 -2.89 9.53 -2.92
N LYS A 90 -3.12 10.14 -1.74
CA LYS A 90 -2.40 11.33 -1.26
C LYS A 90 -2.23 11.36 0.26
N PHE A 91 -1.27 12.16 0.73
CA PHE A 91 -1.14 12.55 2.15
C PHE A 91 -1.55 14.00 2.38
N GLY A 92 -1.91 14.33 3.63
CA GLY A 92 -2.25 15.70 4.04
C GLY A 92 -3.71 16.11 3.80
N GLY A 93 -4.61 15.15 3.61
CA GLY A 93 -6.05 15.39 3.61
C GLY A 93 -6.67 15.29 5.02
N ARG A 94 -7.99 15.07 5.09
CA ARG A 94 -8.76 15.00 6.36
C ARG A 94 -8.99 13.59 6.90
N ALA A 95 -8.90 12.58 6.04
CA ALA A 95 -9.01 11.18 6.44
C ALA A 95 -7.75 10.68 7.15
N ASN A 96 -7.80 9.44 7.61
CA ASN A 96 -6.69 8.78 8.25
C ASN A 96 -5.60 8.42 7.22
N TYR A 97 -4.36 8.44 7.71
CA TYR A 97 -3.20 7.86 7.07
C TYR A 97 -2.33 7.27 8.16
N PHE A 98 -1.65 6.16 7.86
CA PHE A 98 -0.82 5.46 8.82
C PHE A 98 0.49 5.04 8.17
N ASP A 99 1.54 4.97 8.98
CA ASP A 99 2.84 4.51 8.50
C ASP A 99 2.81 3.03 8.11
N PHE A 100 1.97 2.23 8.76
CA PHE A 100 1.86 0.80 8.51
C PHE A 100 0.50 0.24 8.92
N GLY A 101 -0.05 -0.67 8.12
CA GLY A 101 -1.31 -1.33 8.48
C GLY A 101 -1.96 -2.12 7.36
N LYS A 102 -3.11 -2.72 7.69
CA LYS A 102 -3.91 -3.56 6.79
C LYS A 102 -5.01 -2.81 6.03
N ASN A 103 -5.31 -1.60 6.48
CA ASN A 103 -6.22 -0.62 5.88
C ASN A 103 -6.05 0.72 6.61
N ALA A 104 -6.46 1.81 5.99
CA ALA A 104 -6.35 3.17 6.52
C ALA A 104 -7.57 3.57 7.38
N VAL A 105 -8.37 2.60 7.87
CA VAL A 105 -9.51 2.86 8.75
C VAL A 105 -9.36 2.26 10.15
N ALA A 106 -8.45 1.28 10.32
CA ALA A 106 -8.21 0.63 11.61
C ALA A 106 -7.29 1.43 12.53
N THR A 107 -7.15 0.98 13.78
CA THR A 107 -6.13 1.50 14.69
C THR A 107 -4.73 1.29 14.12
N PRO A 108 -3.86 2.32 14.08
CA PRO A 108 -2.51 2.19 13.54
C PRO A 108 -1.69 1.18 14.32
N GLN A 109 -0.93 0.36 13.59
CA GLN A 109 0.16 -0.39 14.19
C GLN A 109 1.32 0.56 14.50
N LYS A 110 1.61 0.75 15.79
CA LYS A 110 2.65 1.67 16.25
C LYS A 110 4.02 1.02 16.35
N THR A 111 4.08 -0.30 16.30
CA THR A 111 5.32 -1.06 16.45
C THR A 111 5.38 -2.12 15.37
N TYR A 112 6.29 -1.94 14.43
CA TYR A 112 6.60 -2.91 13.40
C TYR A 112 8.09 -2.85 13.11
N SER A 113 8.64 -3.95 12.61
CA SER A 113 9.99 -3.99 12.07
C SER A 113 9.93 -4.74 10.75
N LEU A 114 10.62 -4.20 9.75
CA LEU A 114 10.69 -4.79 8.43
C LEU A 114 12.15 -4.83 8.01
N ASN A 115 12.62 -6.03 7.73
CA ASN A 115 13.94 -6.24 7.13
C ASN A 115 13.73 -6.41 5.62
N LEU A 116 14.41 -5.58 4.85
CA LEU A 116 14.44 -5.63 3.38
C LEU A 116 15.89 -5.92 2.98
N TRP A 117 16.09 -6.89 2.08
CA TRP A 117 17.41 -7.31 1.59
C TRP A 117 17.42 -7.44 0.07
#